data_AF-A0A226MV36-F1
#
_entry.id   AF-A0A226MV36-F1
#
_cell.length_a   1.000
_cell.length_b   1.000
_cell.length_c   1.000
_cell.angle_alpha   90.00
_cell.angle_beta   90.00
_cell.angle_gamma   90.00
#
_symmetry.space_group_name_H-M   'P 1'
#
loop_
_entity.id
_entity.type
_entity.pdbx_description
1 polymer ?
#
loop_
_entity_poly.entity_id
_entity_poly.type
_entity_poly.pdbx_seq_one_letter_code
_entity_poly.pdbx_strand_id
1 'polypeptide(L)'
;MKFLFDSNRFYKEFILIYINLEISLLGLTFMILFSQMCHLLQYLCDCQVRHRIEAIVAFSDDFVAKLQENQRFRYNEVMQALNMSAALTARKTKEFRSPPQEQINMLLNFKDDKTDCPCPEEIRDQLLDFHEDLMTHCGIELDEDGTLDGNSDLTIRGRLLYLMEKVTYLKKKQAEKPVDDDAKTSSTLQQLISDTMVRWAQESVIEDPELVRAMFVLLHRQYDGIGGLVRALPKTYTINSVSVEDTINLLASLGQIRSLLSVRMGKEEEKLMIRGLGDIMNNKVFYQHPNLMRALGMHETVMEVMVNVLGGGESKVKQFTLRRQRI
;
A
#
# COMPACT_ATOMS: atom_id res chain seq x y z
N MET A 1 -4.10 8.26 -19.17
CA MET A 1 -3.63 7.28 -18.17
C MET A 1 -2.24 6.72 -18.43
N LYS A 2 -1.76 6.58 -19.69
CA LYS A 2 -0.39 6.08 -20.01
C LYS A 2 0.80 6.93 -19.50
N PHE A 3 0.57 8.15 -19.03
CA PHE A 3 1.63 9.07 -18.59
C PHE A 3 1.89 9.06 -17.07
N LEU A 4 1.08 8.37 -16.27
CA LEU A 4 1.26 8.33 -14.80
C LEU A 4 2.28 7.28 -14.33
N PHE A 5 2.74 6.40 -15.22
CA PHE A 5 3.70 5.33 -14.90
C PHE A 5 5.13 5.57 -15.43
N ASP A 6 5.38 6.70 -16.12
CA ASP A 6 6.65 6.96 -16.80
C ASP A 6 7.71 7.64 -15.90
N SER A 7 7.66 7.38 -14.58
CA SER A 7 8.77 7.75 -13.68
C SER A 7 9.96 6.80 -13.81
N ASN A 8 9.78 5.62 -14.43
CA ASN A 8 10.84 4.62 -14.59
C ASN A 8 12.03 5.11 -15.45
N ARG A 9 11.83 6.09 -16.34
CA ARG A 9 12.92 6.58 -17.23
C ARG A 9 13.96 7.41 -16.49
N PHE A 10 13.54 8.28 -15.57
CA PHE A 10 14.44 9.20 -14.87
C PHE A 10 15.31 8.52 -13.81
N TYR A 11 14.77 7.52 -13.11
CA TYR A 11 15.53 6.75 -12.12
C TYR A 11 16.55 5.80 -12.77
N LYS A 12 16.27 5.31 -13.98
CA LYS A 12 17.11 4.33 -14.68
C LYS A 12 18.46 4.90 -15.11
N GLU A 13 18.51 6.16 -15.58
CA GLU A 13 19.78 6.80 -15.95
C GLU A 13 20.64 7.12 -14.73
N PHE A 14 20.03 7.57 -13.62
CA PHE A 14 20.77 7.89 -12.40
C PHE A 14 21.37 6.64 -11.72
N ILE A 15 20.63 5.53 -11.75
CA ILE A 15 21.06 4.25 -11.15
C ILE A 15 22.15 3.56 -11.99
N LEU A 16 22.05 3.58 -13.32
CA LEU A 16 23.06 2.97 -14.20
C LEU A 16 24.40 3.71 -14.14
N ILE A 17 24.39 5.04 -13.97
CA ILE A 17 25.61 5.83 -13.84
C ILE A 17 26.29 5.55 -12.49
N TYR A 18 25.53 5.40 -11.40
CA TYR A 18 26.11 5.15 -10.07
C TYR A 18 26.59 3.70 -9.90
N ILE A 19 25.84 2.71 -10.40
CA ILE A 19 26.21 1.29 -10.31
C ILE A 19 27.45 0.96 -11.17
N ASN A 20 27.60 1.60 -12.35
CA ASN A 20 28.79 1.36 -13.19
C ASN A 20 30.06 2.07 -12.69
N LEU A 21 29.95 3.10 -11.84
CA LEU A 21 31.11 3.86 -11.38
C LEU A 21 31.87 3.20 -10.21
N GLU A 22 31.24 2.27 -9.47
CA GLU A 22 31.78 1.75 -8.20
C GLU A 22 32.43 0.35 -8.25
N ILE A 23 32.35 -0.36 -9.39
CA ILE A 23 32.92 -1.72 -9.50
C ILE A 23 34.47 -1.74 -9.47
N SER A 24 35.14 -0.57 -9.43
CA SER A 24 36.61 -0.48 -9.49
C SER A 24 37.35 -0.15 -8.18
N LEU A 25 36.68 0.08 -7.03
CA LEU A 25 37.38 0.46 -5.80
C LEU A 25 37.16 -0.49 -4.59
N LEU A 26 38.10 -1.43 -4.46
CA LEU A 26 38.69 -2.00 -3.23
C LEU A 26 37.80 -2.81 -2.25
N GLY A 27 38.02 -4.12 -2.22
CA GLY A 27 37.27 -5.15 -1.47
C GLY A 27 37.19 -5.08 0.08
N LEU A 28 37.47 -3.94 0.73
CA LEU A 28 37.15 -3.69 2.15
C LEU A 28 36.05 -2.62 2.33
N THR A 29 35.77 -1.81 1.30
CA THR A 29 34.58 -0.95 1.23
C THR A 29 33.32 -1.72 0.80
N PHE A 30 33.49 -2.94 0.31
CA PHE A 30 32.46 -3.77 -0.34
C PHE A 30 31.25 -4.12 0.57
N MET A 31 31.48 -4.49 1.82
CA MET A 31 30.39 -4.83 2.77
C MET A 31 29.60 -3.59 3.23
N ILE A 32 30.30 -2.49 3.53
CA ILE A 32 29.66 -1.21 3.87
C ILE A 32 28.85 -0.72 2.65
N LEU A 33 29.41 -0.87 1.46
CA LEU A 33 28.75 -0.49 0.21
C LEU A 33 27.49 -1.31 -0.03
N PHE A 34 27.51 -2.63 0.18
CA PHE A 34 26.31 -3.46 0.06
C PHE A 34 25.21 -3.05 1.03
N SER A 35 25.56 -2.75 2.28
CA SER A 35 24.58 -2.27 3.25
C SER A 35 23.97 -0.93 2.81
N GLN A 36 24.78 0.06 2.43
CA GLN A 36 24.26 1.35 1.95
C GLN A 36 23.42 1.21 0.68
N MET A 37 23.84 0.34 -0.25
CA MET A 37 23.09 0.02 -1.46
C MET A 37 21.75 -0.66 -1.13
N CYS A 38 21.70 -1.57 -0.15
CA CYS A 38 20.44 -2.16 0.31
C CYS A 38 19.47 -1.08 0.83
N HIS A 39 19.95 -0.10 1.60
CA HIS A 39 19.13 1.02 2.07
C HIS A 39 18.59 1.87 0.91
N LEU A 40 19.44 2.15 -0.09
CA LEU A 40 19.04 2.89 -1.29
C LEU A 40 17.97 2.13 -2.10
N LEU A 41 18.19 0.83 -2.34
CA LEU A 41 17.24 -0.01 -3.05
C LEU A 41 15.92 -0.14 -2.27
N GLN A 42 15.97 -0.18 -0.94
CA GLN A 42 14.78 -0.19 -0.10
C GLN A 42 13.96 1.10 -0.28
N TYR A 43 14.61 2.26 -0.30
CA TYR A 43 13.95 3.53 -0.55
C TYR A 43 13.30 3.58 -1.94
N LEU A 44 13.97 3.06 -2.97
CA LEU A 44 13.39 2.96 -4.32
C LEU A 44 12.15 2.05 -4.35
N CYS A 45 12.19 0.92 -3.63
CA CYS A 45 11.03 0.04 -3.49
C CYS A 45 9.86 0.74 -2.78
N ASP A 46 10.13 1.54 -1.74
CA ASP A 46 9.11 2.33 -1.05
C ASP A 46 8.49 3.38 -1.97
N CYS A 47 9.30 3.99 -2.85
CA CYS A 47 8.81 4.91 -3.87
C CYS A 47 7.89 4.24 -4.89
N GLN A 48 8.23 3.04 -5.36
CA GLN A 48 7.35 2.29 -6.26
C GLN A 48 6.00 1.96 -5.62
N VAL A 49 6.00 1.51 -4.35
CA VAL A 49 4.77 1.23 -3.62
C VAL A 49 3.92 2.50 -3.47
N ARG A 50 4.54 3.63 -3.13
CA ARG A 50 3.86 4.92 -3.00
C ARG A 50 3.20 5.35 -4.32
N HIS A 51 3.94 5.32 -5.44
CA HIS A 51 3.38 5.69 -6.75
C HIS A 51 2.23 4.77 -7.16
N ARG A 52 2.30 3.46 -6.87
CA ARG A 52 1.18 2.54 -7.11
C ARG A 52 -0.06 2.93 -6.30
N ILE A 53 0.11 3.29 -5.03
CA ILE A 53 -1.01 3.75 -4.17
C ILE A 53 -1.58 5.07 -4.68
N GLU A 54 -0.73 6.03 -5.05
CA GLU A 54 -1.16 7.31 -5.63
C GLU A 54 -1.94 7.10 -6.93
N ALA A 55 -1.51 6.18 -7.79
CA ALA A 55 -2.25 5.81 -9.00
C ALA A 55 -3.61 5.18 -8.67
N ILE A 56 -3.70 4.30 -7.67
CA ILE A 56 -4.97 3.73 -7.19
C ILE A 56 -5.90 4.84 -6.68
N VAL A 57 -5.38 5.77 -5.89
CA VAL A 57 -6.16 6.90 -5.35
C VAL A 57 -6.66 7.80 -6.47
N ALA A 58 -5.79 8.18 -7.41
CA ALA A 58 -6.16 9.03 -8.54
C ALA A 58 -7.22 8.36 -9.43
N PHE A 59 -7.06 7.08 -9.75
CA PHE A 59 -8.07 6.32 -10.49
C PHE A 59 -9.39 6.27 -9.72
N SER A 60 -9.34 6.04 -8.40
CA SER A 60 -10.53 5.89 -7.57
C SER A 60 -11.37 7.18 -7.49
N ASP A 61 -10.73 8.35 -7.46
CA ASP A 61 -11.43 9.65 -7.42
C ASP A 61 -12.29 9.86 -8.67
N ASP A 62 -11.68 9.71 -9.85
CA ASP A 62 -12.37 9.81 -11.15
C ASP A 62 -13.44 8.72 -11.32
N PHE A 63 -13.12 7.49 -10.91
CA PHE A 63 -14.02 6.34 -11.04
C PHE A 63 -15.28 6.52 -10.18
N VAL A 64 -15.11 6.91 -8.92
CA VAL A 64 -16.23 7.14 -7.99
C VAL A 64 -17.10 8.31 -8.48
N ALA A 65 -16.52 9.37 -9.04
CA ALA A 65 -17.28 10.47 -9.62
C ALA A 65 -18.20 10.00 -10.77
N LYS A 66 -17.66 9.22 -11.71
CA LYS A 66 -18.46 8.63 -12.81
C LYS A 66 -19.54 7.70 -12.29
N LEU A 67 -19.22 6.90 -11.28
CA LEU A 67 -20.17 5.97 -10.67
C LEU A 67 -21.35 6.71 -10.01
N GLN A 68 -21.06 7.80 -9.30
CA GLN A 68 -22.07 8.65 -8.66
C GLN A 68 -22.94 9.39 -9.69
N GLU A 69 -22.36 9.90 -10.77
CA GLU A 69 -23.10 10.53 -11.86
C GLU A 69 -24.05 9.54 -12.53
N ASN A 70 -23.57 8.33 -12.82
CA ASN A 70 -24.37 7.26 -13.38
C ASN A 70 -25.48 6.79 -12.42
N GLN A 71 -25.19 6.69 -11.12
CA GLN A 71 -26.19 6.41 -10.09
C GLN A 71 -27.27 7.50 -10.03
N ARG A 72 -26.88 8.78 -10.12
CA ARG A 72 -27.81 9.92 -10.17
C ARG A 72 -28.70 9.88 -11.42
N PHE A 73 -28.14 9.52 -12.57
CA PHE A 73 -28.91 9.33 -13.79
C PHE A 73 -29.98 8.23 -13.63
N ARG A 74 -29.58 7.03 -13.16
CA ARG A 74 -30.51 5.91 -12.89
C ARG A 74 -31.61 6.30 -11.90
N TYR A 75 -31.27 7.06 -10.86
CA TYR A 75 -32.24 7.55 -9.88
C TYR A 75 -33.31 8.42 -10.55
N ASN A 76 -32.90 9.35 -11.41
CA ASN A 76 -33.83 10.23 -12.14
C ASN A 76 -34.74 9.44 -13.08
N GLU A 77 -34.21 8.43 -13.78
CA GLU A 77 -35.03 7.54 -14.62
C GLU A 77 -36.12 6.82 -13.82
N VAL A 78 -35.77 6.32 -12.62
CA VAL A 78 -36.74 5.67 -11.73
C VAL A 78 -37.82 6.66 -11.25
N MET A 79 -37.44 7.90 -10.95
CA MET A 79 -38.38 8.94 -10.52
C MET A 79 -39.31 9.41 -11.63
N GLN A 80 -38.87 9.39 -12.89
CA GLN A 80 -39.65 9.85 -14.05
C GLN A 80 -40.52 8.74 -14.67
N ALA A 81 -40.27 7.47 -14.33
CA ALA A 81 -40.99 6.33 -14.90
C ALA A 81 -42.41 6.18 -14.31
N LEU A 82 -43.43 6.69 -15.01
CA LEU A 82 -44.84 6.60 -14.60
C LEU A 82 -45.44 5.18 -14.62
N ASN A 83 -44.94 4.29 -15.49
CA ASN A 83 -45.56 2.98 -15.78
C ASN A 83 -44.65 1.80 -15.42
N MET A 84 -44.14 1.76 -14.19
CA MET A 84 -43.27 0.67 -13.71
C MET A 84 -44.04 -0.33 -12.83
N SER A 85 -43.83 -1.64 -13.01
CA SER A 85 -44.44 -2.65 -12.15
C SER A 85 -43.86 -2.60 -10.74
N ALA A 86 -44.66 -2.94 -9.71
CA ALA A 86 -44.20 -2.91 -8.33
C ALA A 86 -42.95 -3.78 -8.08
N ALA A 87 -42.84 -4.93 -8.76
CA ALA A 87 -41.68 -5.81 -8.67
C ALA A 87 -40.41 -5.18 -9.27
N LEU A 88 -40.54 -4.49 -10.42
CA LEU A 88 -39.43 -3.81 -11.06
C LEU A 88 -38.98 -2.58 -10.25
N THR A 89 -39.94 -1.83 -9.68
CA THR A 89 -39.67 -0.71 -8.77
C THR A 89 -38.95 -1.19 -7.51
N ALA A 90 -39.37 -2.30 -6.90
CA ALA A 90 -38.72 -2.86 -5.73
C ALA A 90 -37.26 -3.27 -6.01
N ARG A 91 -36.99 -3.83 -7.20
CA ARG A 91 -35.62 -4.16 -7.63
C ARG A 91 -34.78 -2.91 -7.87
N LYS A 92 -35.24 -1.96 -8.68
CA LYS A 92 -34.49 -0.74 -9.01
C LYS A 92 -34.22 0.15 -7.80
N THR A 93 -35.15 0.21 -6.83
CA THR A 93 -34.98 1.02 -5.62
C THR A 93 -34.16 0.33 -4.51
N LYS A 94 -33.73 -0.92 -4.69
CA LYS A 94 -32.90 -1.62 -3.70
C LYS A 94 -31.58 -0.88 -3.47
N GLU A 95 -30.92 -0.47 -4.55
CA GLU A 95 -29.66 0.28 -4.52
C GLU A 95 -29.78 1.54 -3.66
N PHE A 96 -30.78 2.38 -3.93
CA PHE A 96 -30.95 3.67 -3.23
C PHE A 96 -31.40 3.55 -1.77
N ARG A 97 -31.85 2.37 -1.35
CA ARG A 97 -32.27 2.10 0.04
C ARG A 97 -31.17 1.47 0.89
N SER A 98 -30.12 0.93 0.26
CA SER A 98 -29.00 0.32 0.96
C SER A 98 -28.02 1.37 1.52
N PRO A 99 -27.30 1.09 2.62
CA PRO A 99 -26.23 1.94 3.11
C PRO A 99 -25.06 2.02 2.11
N PRO A 100 -24.23 3.08 2.15
CA PRO A 100 -23.19 3.33 1.14
C PRO A 100 -22.20 2.16 0.94
N GLN A 101 -21.83 1.44 2.00
CA GLN A 101 -20.94 0.29 1.88
C GLN A 101 -21.58 -0.84 1.07
N GLU A 102 -22.86 -1.13 1.30
CA GLU A 102 -23.60 -2.13 0.53
C GLU A 102 -23.84 -1.67 -0.90
N GLN A 103 -24.09 -0.37 -1.11
CA GLN A 103 -24.22 0.23 -2.44
C GLN A 103 -22.95 -0.02 -3.26
N ILE A 104 -21.78 0.35 -2.71
CA ILE A 104 -20.50 0.14 -3.38
C ILE A 104 -20.24 -1.36 -3.61
N ASN A 105 -20.54 -2.23 -2.65
CA ASN A 105 -20.39 -3.67 -2.85
C ASN A 105 -21.29 -4.20 -3.98
N MET A 106 -22.53 -3.73 -4.09
CA MET A 106 -23.43 -4.10 -5.20
C MET A 106 -22.93 -3.57 -6.55
N LEU A 107 -22.34 -2.37 -6.58
CA LEU A 107 -21.81 -1.74 -7.79
C LEU A 107 -20.46 -2.33 -8.23
N LEU A 108 -19.68 -2.88 -7.29
CA LEU A 108 -18.35 -3.44 -7.54
C LEU A 108 -18.33 -4.98 -7.68
N ASN A 109 -19.47 -5.66 -7.56
CA ASN A 109 -19.52 -7.13 -7.65
C ASN A 109 -19.51 -7.62 -9.11
N PHE A 110 -18.40 -7.40 -9.82
CA PHE A 110 -18.26 -7.75 -11.24
C PHE A 110 -18.00 -9.24 -11.50
N LYS A 111 -17.70 -10.03 -10.46
CA LYS A 111 -17.27 -11.43 -10.58
C LYS A 111 -18.40 -12.45 -10.45
N ASP A 112 -19.55 -12.07 -9.89
CA ASP A 112 -20.73 -12.93 -9.89
C ASP A 112 -21.60 -12.56 -11.09
N ASP A 113 -21.46 -13.30 -12.19
CA ASP A 113 -22.36 -13.30 -13.36
C ASP A 113 -23.85 -13.59 -13.01
N LYS A 114 -24.14 -13.80 -11.73
CA LYS A 114 -25.46 -14.16 -11.19
C LYS A 114 -26.27 -12.96 -10.71
N THR A 115 -25.68 -11.77 -10.65
CA THR A 115 -26.37 -10.52 -10.27
C THR A 115 -26.33 -9.51 -11.40
N ASP A 116 -27.50 -9.05 -11.87
CA ASP A 116 -27.66 -7.88 -12.76
C ASP A 116 -26.94 -6.67 -12.14
N CYS A 117 -25.65 -6.50 -12.46
CA CYS A 117 -24.90 -5.33 -12.04
C CYS A 117 -25.50 -4.12 -12.76
N PRO A 118 -25.97 -3.09 -12.04
CA PRO A 118 -26.62 -1.94 -12.67
C PRO A 118 -25.62 -0.97 -13.33
N CYS A 119 -24.32 -1.23 -13.20
CA CYS A 119 -23.25 -0.43 -13.80
C CYS A 119 -23.12 -0.70 -15.32
N PRO A 120 -23.01 0.36 -16.14
CA PRO A 120 -22.71 0.24 -17.56
C PRO A 120 -21.42 -0.55 -17.84
N GLU A 121 -21.39 -1.26 -18.96
CA GLU A 121 -20.22 -2.02 -19.43
C GLU A 121 -18.98 -1.12 -19.53
N GLU A 122 -19.10 0.09 -20.06
CA GLU A 122 -17.97 1.03 -20.19
C GLU A 122 -17.27 1.37 -18.86
N ILE A 123 -18.03 1.48 -17.75
CA ILE A 123 -17.46 1.74 -16.43
C ILE A 123 -16.82 0.47 -15.86
N ARG A 124 -17.41 -0.70 -16.13
CA ARG A 124 -16.87 -2.00 -15.72
C ARG A 124 -15.53 -2.26 -16.41
N ASP A 125 -15.46 -2.03 -17.71
CA ASP A 125 -14.27 -2.24 -18.52
C ASP A 125 -13.13 -1.34 -18.05
N GLN A 126 -13.40 -0.07 -17.73
CA GLN A 126 -12.39 0.83 -17.17
C GLN A 126 -11.75 0.30 -15.87
N LEU A 127 -12.52 -0.36 -15.01
CA LEU A 127 -11.97 -0.96 -13.79
C LEU A 127 -11.18 -2.24 -14.09
N LEU A 128 -11.65 -3.06 -15.02
CA LEU A 128 -10.94 -4.28 -15.45
C LEU A 128 -9.61 -3.91 -16.11
N ASP A 129 -9.60 -2.95 -17.04
CA ASP A 129 -8.39 -2.44 -17.69
C ASP A 129 -7.39 -1.92 -16.66
N PHE A 130 -7.86 -1.13 -15.69
CA PHE A 130 -7.00 -0.64 -14.60
C PHE A 130 -6.49 -1.77 -13.71
N HIS A 131 -7.29 -2.81 -13.47
CA HIS A 131 -6.87 -3.98 -12.70
C HIS A 131 -5.76 -4.73 -13.43
N GLU A 132 -5.91 -5.01 -14.72
CA GLU A 132 -4.89 -5.69 -15.53
C GLU A 132 -3.58 -4.88 -15.60
N ASP A 133 -3.68 -3.56 -15.80
CA ASP A 133 -2.52 -2.65 -15.76
C ASP A 133 -1.83 -2.67 -14.39
N LEU A 134 -2.60 -2.65 -13.30
CA LEU A 134 -2.06 -2.69 -11.93
C LEU A 134 -1.36 -4.02 -11.64
N MET A 135 -1.95 -5.14 -12.07
CA MET A 135 -1.40 -6.48 -11.88
C MET A 135 -0.09 -6.65 -12.65
N THR A 136 -0.07 -6.21 -13.91
CA THR A 136 1.14 -6.16 -14.74
C THR A 136 2.23 -5.32 -14.08
N HIS A 137 1.89 -4.14 -13.58
CA HIS A 137 2.83 -3.26 -12.89
C HIS A 137 3.31 -3.82 -11.53
N CYS A 138 2.55 -4.72 -10.91
CA CYS A 138 2.95 -5.44 -9.70
C CYS A 138 3.93 -6.60 -9.95
N GLY A 139 4.29 -6.86 -11.21
CA GLY A 139 5.19 -7.95 -11.59
C GLY A 139 4.49 -9.30 -11.67
N ILE A 140 3.17 -9.30 -11.86
CA ILE A 140 2.40 -10.52 -12.14
C ILE A 140 2.27 -10.61 -13.66
N GLU A 141 2.94 -11.62 -14.22
CA GLU A 141 2.65 -12.07 -15.58
C GLU A 141 1.26 -12.70 -15.54
N LEU A 142 0.28 -11.96 -16.05
CA LEU A 142 -1.03 -12.52 -16.38
C LEU A 142 -0.79 -13.34 -17.64
N ASP A 143 -0.64 -14.66 -17.50
CA ASP A 143 -0.48 -15.55 -18.65
C ASP A 143 -1.67 -15.32 -19.61
N GLU A 144 -1.39 -15.03 -20.89
CA GLU A 144 -2.42 -14.82 -21.94
C GLU A 144 -3.36 -16.03 -22.13
N ASP A 145 -3.03 -17.20 -21.57
CA ASP A 145 -3.87 -18.41 -21.53
C ASP A 145 -4.76 -18.51 -20.28
N GLY A 146 -5.08 -17.38 -19.66
CA GLY A 146 -6.07 -17.28 -18.59
C GLY A 146 -7.49 -17.37 -19.12
N THR A 147 -7.92 -18.55 -19.62
CA THR A 147 -9.31 -18.93 -19.37
C THR A 147 -9.49 -18.78 -17.86
N LEU A 148 -10.28 -17.79 -17.45
CA LEU A 148 -10.80 -17.66 -16.11
C LEU A 148 -11.63 -18.92 -15.83
N ASP A 149 -10.97 -20.05 -15.55
CA ASP A 149 -11.64 -21.22 -15.04
C ASP A 149 -12.01 -20.89 -13.60
N GLY A 150 -13.22 -20.37 -13.47
CA GLY A 150 -13.94 -20.10 -12.23
C GLY A 150 -14.27 -21.39 -11.48
N ASN A 151 -13.27 -22.23 -11.25
CA ASN A 151 -13.39 -23.39 -10.38
C ASN A 151 -12.04 -23.74 -9.72
N SER A 152 -11.46 -22.78 -8.99
CA SER A 152 -10.49 -23.16 -7.96
C SER A 152 -11.26 -23.74 -6.79
N ASP A 153 -11.52 -25.04 -6.87
CA ASP A 153 -11.97 -25.83 -5.75
C ASP A 153 -10.98 -25.57 -4.59
N LEU A 154 -11.42 -24.87 -3.54
CA LEU A 154 -10.60 -24.37 -2.41
C LEU A 154 -9.94 -25.48 -1.57
N THR A 155 -10.03 -26.72 -2.05
CA THR A 155 -9.47 -27.90 -1.43
C THR A 155 -7.95 -27.94 -1.59
N ILE A 156 -7.27 -28.46 -0.58
CA ILE A 156 -5.80 -28.65 -0.53
C ILE A 156 -5.32 -29.41 -1.78
N ARG A 157 -6.15 -30.29 -2.33
CA ARG A 157 -5.90 -31.08 -3.53
C ARG A 157 -5.82 -30.23 -4.80
N GLY A 158 -6.71 -29.23 -4.96
CA GLY A 158 -6.69 -28.31 -6.10
C GLY A 158 -5.44 -27.43 -6.12
N ARG A 159 -5.02 -26.93 -4.94
CA ARG A 159 -3.77 -26.17 -4.78
C ARG A 159 -2.53 -27.02 -5.07
N LEU A 160 -2.53 -28.28 -4.65
CA LEU A 160 -1.42 -29.21 -4.89
C LEU A 160 -1.30 -29.56 -6.38
N LEU A 161 -2.42 -29.80 -7.06
CA LEU A 161 -2.46 -30.05 -8.51
C LEU A 161 -1.94 -28.85 -9.29
N TYR A 162 -2.39 -27.64 -8.98
CA TYR A 162 -1.89 -26.41 -9.60
C TYR A 162 -0.37 -26.22 -9.39
N LEU A 163 0.12 -26.46 -8.16
CA LEU A 163 1.55 -26.43 -7.86
C LEU A 163 2.33 -27.49 -8.65
N MET A 164 1.78 -28.71 -8.75
CA MET A 164 2.40 -29.81 -9.47
C MET A 164 2.48 -29.51 -10.97
N GLU A 165 1.40 -28.94 -11.53
CA GLU A 165 1.29 -28.54 -12.93
C GLU A 165 2.28 -27.40 -13.26
N LYS A 166 2.38 -26.40 -12.38
CA LYS A 166 3.36 -25.30 -12.47
C LYS A 166 4.81 -25.81 -12.37
N VAL A 167 5.08 -26.81 -11.54
CA VAL A 167 6.40 -27.45 -11.42
C VAL A 167 6.76 -28.26 -12.67
N THR A 168 5.81 -28.98 -13.26
CA THR A 168 6.01 -29.67 -14.55
C THR A 168 6.24 -28.69 -15.70
N TYR A 169 5.53 -27.56 -15.72
CA TYR A 169 5.73 -26.51 -16.71
C TYR A 169 7.12 -25.86 -16.59
N LEU A 170 7.57 -25.54 -15.36
CA LEU A 170 8.92 -25.02 -15.11
C LEU A 170 10.03 -26.01 -15.49
N LYS A 171 9.81 -27.32 -15.28
CA LYS A 171 10.72 -28.37 -15.77
C LYS A 171 10.78 -28.42 -17.30
N LYS A 172 9.65 -28.17 -17.98
CA LYS A 172 9.57 -28.14 -19.44
C LYS A 172 10.27 -26.89 -20.01
N LYS A 173 10.09 -25.74 -19.36
CA LYS A 173 10.76 -24.47 -19.68
C LYS A 173 12.28 -24.50 -19.42
N GLN A 174 12.76 -25.33 -18.50
CA GLN A 174 14.21 -25.58 -18.31
C GLN A 174 14.80 -26.56 -19.34
N ALA A 175 13.98 -27.37 -20.03
CA ALA A 175 14.44 -28.29 -21.05
C ALA A 175 14.61 -27.63 -22.43
N GLU A 176 13.92 -26.50 -22.68
CA GLU A 176 14.17 -25.62 -23.83
C GLU A 176 15.20 -24.56 -23.46
N LYS A 177 16.48 -24.81 -23.81
CA LYS A 177 17.52 -23.76 -23.74
C LYS A 177 17.17 -22.62 -24.71
N PRO A 178 17.09 -21.35 -24.28
CA PRO A 178 17.21 -20.25 -25.22
C PRO A 178 18.71 -20.04 -25.50
N VAL A 179 19.10 -20.27 -26.75
CA VAL A 179 20.29 -19.67 -27.35
C VAL A 179 19.88 -18.27 -27.77
N ASP A 180 20.16 -17.27 -26.94
CA ASP A 180 20.65 -15.97 -27.41
C ASP A 180 21.24 -15.20 -26.22
N ASP A 181 22.53 -14.93 -26.31
CA ASP A 181 23.33 -14.23 -25.31
C ASP A 181 23.60 -12.81 -25.85
N ASP A 182 22.53 -12.00 -25.92
CA ASP A 182 22.61 -10.60 -26.30
C ASP A 182 22.14 -9.72 -25.12
N ALA A 183 23.13 -9.11 -24.46
CA ALA A 183 23.05 -7.91 -23.61
C ALA A 183 21.67 -7.61 -22.98
N LYS A 184 21.26 -8.42 -21.99
CA LYS A 184 20.10 -8.12 -21.13
C LYS A 184 20.42 -6.93 -20.23
N THR A 185 20.22 -5.72 -20.74
CA THR A 185 20.00 -4.56 -19.88
C THR A 185 18.73 -4.86 -19.08
N SER A 186 18.86 -5.04 -17.76
CA SER A 186 17.72 -5.29 -16.87
C SER A 186 16.62 -4.25 -17.15
N SER A 187 15.50 -4.67 -17.73
CA SER A 187 14.51 -3.72 -18.27
C SER A 187 13.72 -3.04 -17.15
N THR A 188 13.59 -3.72 -16.00
CA THR A 188 12.74 -3.32 -14.87
C THR A 188 13.53 -3.35 -13.55
N LEU A 189 13.22 -2.46 -12.59
CA LEU A 189 13.84 -2.44 -11.26
C LEU A 189 13.78 -3.80 -10.55
N GLN A 190 12.66 -4.52 -10.71
CA GLN A 190 12.47 -5.86 -10.16
C GLN A 190 13.54 -6.85 -10.63
N GLN A 191 13.84 -6.86 -11.94
CA GLN A 191 14.87 -7.71 -12.53
C GLN A 191 16.26 -7.26 -12.08
N LEU A 192 16.52 -5.94 -12.08
CA LEU A 192 17.79 -5.39 -11.61
C LEU A 192 18.10 -5.82 -10.18
N ILE A 193 17.15 -5.67 -9.26
CA ILE A 193 17.32 -6.05 -7.86
C ILE A 193 17.48 -7.57 -7.74
N SER A 194 16.66 -8.36 -8.43
CA SER A 194 16.73 -9.82 -8.36
C SER A 194 18.08 -10.35 -8.85
N ASP A 195 18.55 -9.88 -10.00
CA ASP A 195 19.82 -10.28 -10.60
C ASP A 195 21.01 -9.81 -9.75
N THR A 196 20.94 -8.59 -9.20
CA THR A 196 22.00 -8.04 -8.33
C THR A 196 22.13 -8.83 -7.03
N MET A 197 21.02 -9.16 -6.37
CA MET A 197 21.03 -9.92 -5.12
C MET A 197 21.54 -11.35 -5.31
N VAL A 198 21.15 -12.00 -6.42
CA VAL A 198 21.65 -13.33 -6.78
C VAL A 198 23.15 -13.29 -7.08
N ARG A 199 23.61 -12.27 -7.83
CA ARG A 199 25.03 -12.09 -8.14
C ARG A 199 25.86 -11.89 -6.87
N TRP A 200 25.43 -11.04 -5.95
CA TRP A 200 26.15 -10.80 -4.69
C TRP A 200 26.28 -12.06 -3.84
N ALA A 201 25.24 -12.89 -3.81
CA ALA A 201 25.26 -14.17 -3.10
C ALA A 201 26.16 -15.24 -3.77
N GLN A 202 26.43 -15.11 -5.07
CA GLN A 202 27.30 -16.01 -5.82
C GLN A 202 28.77 -15.59 -5.77
N GLU A 203 29.05 -14.28 -5.79
CA GLU A 203 30.41 -13.73 -5.85
C GLU A 203 31.14 -13.79 -4.51
N SER A 204 30.43 -13.75 -3.38
CA SER A 204 31.05 -13.70 -2.05
C SER A 204 30.23 -14.39 -0.97
N VAL A 205 30.91 -14.99 0.01
CA VAL A 205 30.27 -15.48 1.23
C VAL A 205 30.03 -14.29 2.15
N ILE A 206 28.76 -14.00 2.43
CA ILE A 206 28.35 -12.87 3.28
C ILE A 206 28.28 -13.34 4.73
N GLU A 207 29.12 -12.76 5.60
CA GLU A 207 29.20 -13.14 7.02
C GLU A 207 28.21 -12.39 7.91
N ASP A 208 27.84 -11.16 7.54
CA ASP A 208 26.93 -10.33 8.34
C ASP A 208 25.47 -10.81 8.22
N PRO A 209 24.86 -11.32 9.30
CA PRO A 209 23.47 -11.78 9.28
C PRO A 209 22.48 -10.64 9.05
N GLU A 210 22.83 -9.39 9.36
CA GLU A 210 21.95 -8.25 9.11
C GLU A 210 21.84 -7.90 7.63
N LEU A 211 22.96 -7.88 6.92
CA LEU A 211 22.99 -7.71 5.48
C LEU A 211 22.24 -8.83 4.76
N VAL A 212 22.47 -10.09 5.13
CA VAL A 212 21.74 -11.24 4.54
C VAL A 212 20.23 -11.06 4.70
N ARG A 213 19.78 -10.64 5.90
CA ARG A 213 18.36 -10.36 6.16
C ARG A 213 17.84 -9.23 5.26
N ALA A 214 18.58 -8.13 5.13
CA ALA A 214 18.20 -7.00 4.29
C ALA A 214 18.07 -7.42 2.81
N MET A 215 19.01 -8.22 2.30
CA MET A 215 18.98 -8.75 0.94
C MET A 215 17.76 -9.64 0.69
N PHE A 216 17.46 -10.58 1.60
CA PHE A 216 16.27 -11.43 1.47
C PHE A 216 14.97 -10.65 1.57
N VAL A 217 14.91 -9.63 2.44
CA VAL A 217 13.74 -8.74 2.52
C VAL A 217 13.54 -7.98 1.20
N LEU A 218 14.60 -7.44 0.61
CA LEU A 218 14.53 -6.76 -0.68
C LEU A 218 14.07 -7.70 -1.80
N LEU A 219 14.62 -8.92 -1.83
CA LEU A 219 14.24 -9.93 -2.81
C LEU A 219 12.78 -10.35 -2.64
N HIS A 220 12.35 -10.66 -1.41
CA HIS A 220 10.96 -11.00 -1.12
C HIS A 220 10.00 -9.89 -1.57
N ARG A 221 10.35 -8.62 -1.35
CA ARG A 221 9.54 -7.48 -1.79
C ARG A 221 9.43 -7.35 -3.31
N GLN A 222 10.41 -7.83 -4.08
CA GLN A 222 10.33 -7.83 -5.55
C GLN A 222 9.29 -8.82 -6.08
N TYR A 223 9.08 -9.94 -5.39
CA TYR A 223 8.07 -10.95 -5.76
C TYR A 223 6.72 -10.72 -5.07
N ASP A 224 6.72 -10.12 -3.89
CA ASP A 224 5.52 -9.76 -3.12
C ASP A 224 5.02 -8.34 -3.44
N GLY A 225 4.78 -8.06 -4.72
CA GLY A 225 4.26 -6.77 -5.18
C GLY A 225 2.86 -6.46 -4.61
N ILE A 226 1.98 -7.46 -4.60
CA ILE A 226 0.62 -7.34 -4.05
C ILE A 226 0.65 -7.19 -2.53
N GLY A 227 1.41 -8.00 -1.80
CA GLY A 227 1.43 -7.91 -0.33
C GLY A 227 1.93 -6.55 0.14
N GLY A 228 2.84 -5.91 -0.62
CA GLY A 228 3.23 -4.52 -0.41
C GLY A 228 2.03 -3.56 -0.43
N LEU A 229 1.16 -3.68 -1.43
CA LEU A 229 -0.07 -2.87 -1.54
C LEU A 229 -1.08 -3.21 -0.44
N VAL A 230 -1.33 -4.50 -0.18
CA VAL A 230 -2.29 -4.95 0.84
C VAL A 230 -1.91 -4.46 2.23
N ARG A 231 -0.61 -4.37 2.56
CA ARG A 231 -0.15 -3.82 3.84
C ARG A 231 -0.25 -2.30 3.91
N ALA A 232 -0.14 -1.61 2.77
CA ALA A 232 -0.10 -0.16 2.72
C ALA A 232 -1.48 0.49 2.58
N LEU A 233 -2.40 -0.11 1.82
CA LEU A 233 -3.76 0.40 1.57
C LEU A 233 -4.55 0.70 2.86
N PRO A 234 -4.54 -0.13 3.92
CA PRO A 234 -5.23 0.18 5.18
C PRO A 234 -4.68 1.43 5.89
N LYS A 235 -3.46 1.86 5.56
CA LYS A 235 -2.82 3.07 6.11
C LYS A 235 -3.00 4.29 5.20
N THR A 236 -3.53 4.10 3.99
CA THR A 236 -3.80 5.17 3.04
C THR A 236 -5.13 5.85 3.40
N TYR A 237 -5.14 7.19 3.36
CA TYR A 237 -6.33 7.98 3.63
C TYR A 237 -6.37 9.19 2.70
N THR A 238 -7.54 9.49 2.14
CA THR A 238 -7.76 10.66 1.29
C THR A 238 -8.41 11.77 2.12
N ILE A 239 -7.89 12.99 1.97
CA ILE A 239 -8.41 14.19 2.62
C ILE A 239 -8.78 15.23 1.57
N ASN A 240 -9.69 16.13 1.91
CA ASN A 240 -10.00 17.28 1.07
C ASN A 240 -8.85 18.30 1.12
N SER A 241 -8.64 19.03 0.02
CA SER A 241 -7.64 20.10 -0.11
C SER A 241 -7.77 21.19 0.96
N VAL A 242 -8.99 21.45 1.42
CA VAL A 242 -9.29 22.45 2.48
C VAL A 242 -8.69 22.06 3.84
N SER A 243 -8.50 20.76 4.11
CA SER A 243 -8.04 20.26 5.41
C SER A 243 -6.53 19.95 5.44
N VAL A 244 -5.79 20.28 4.38
CA VAL A 244 -4.37 19.93 4.24
C VAL A 244 -3.51 20.60 5.31
N GLU A 245 -3.67 21.90 5.54
CA GLU A 245 -2.88 22.65 6.51
C GLU A 245 -3.09 22.13 7.94
N ASP A 246 -4.34 21.92 8.33
CA ASP A 246 -4.69 21.34 9.63
C ASP A 246 -4.13 19.92 9.78
N THR A 247 -4.12 19.13 8.70
CA THR A 247 -3.53 17.78 8.71
C THR A 247 -2.01 17.81 8.85
N ILE A 248 -1.32 18.75 8.20
CA ILE A 248 0.12 18.93 8.34
C ILE A 248 0.46 19.28 9.80
N ASN A 249 -0.27 20.23 10.39
CA ASN A 249 -0.08 20.61 11.80
C ASN A 249 -0.31 19.42 12.74
N LEU A 250 -1.37 18.63 12.49
CA LEU A 250 -1.66 17.42 13.25
C LEU A 250 -0.52 16.40 13.17
N LEU A 251 0.00 16.14 11.95
CA LEU A 251 1.10 15.20 11.72
C LEU A 251 2.40 15.69 12.35
N ALA A 252 2.66 17.00 12.33
CA ALA A 252 3.81 17.60 13.00
C ALA A 252 3.74 17.41 14.53
N SER A 253 2.59 17.71 15.15
CA SER A 253 2.38 17.46 16.59
C SER A 253 2.50 15.97 16.94
N LEU A 254 1.96 15.07 16.11
CA LEU A 254 2.09 13.63 16.32
C LEU A 254 3.55 13.16 16.17
N GLY A 255 4.29 13.69 15.19
CA GLY A 255 5.71 13.42 15.00
C GLY A 255 6.55 13.87 16.19
N GLN A 256 6.22 15.03 16.76
CA GLN A 256 6.84 15.53 17.98
C GLN A 256 6.56 14.62 19.18
N ILE A 257 5.34 14.12 19.35
CA ILE A 257 5.05 13.18 20.44
C ILE A 257 5.84 11.88 20.25
N ARG A 258 5.92 11.36 19.02
CA ARG A 258 6.65 10.14 18.71
C ARG A 258 8.15 10.24 18.95
N SER A 259 8.76 11.38 18.65
CA SER A 259 10.19 11.59 18.93
C SER A 259 10.49 11.61 20.43
N LEU A 260 9.53 12.01 21.27
CA LEU A 260 9.66 12.00 22.73
C LEU A 260 9.54 10.59 23.32
N LEU A 261 8.92 9.63 22.62
CA LEU A 261 8.74 8.26 23.12
C LEU A 261 10.04 7.47 23.29
N SER A 262 11.04 7.73 22.44
CA SER A 262 12.37 7.10 22.55
C SER A 262 13.27 7.78 23.59
N VAL A 263 12.86 8.92 24.14
CA VAL A 263 13.68 9.76 25.03
C VAL A 263 13.19 9.62 26.48
N ARG A 264 14.13 9.65 27.44
CA ARG A 264 13.78 9.62 28.85
C ARG A 264 13.07 10.91 29.25
N MET A 265 11.88 10.80 29.84
CA MET A 265 11.04 11.95 30.21
C MET A 265 11.66 12.84 31.30
N GLY A 266 12.07 14.05 30.92
CA GLY A 266 12.41 15.15 31.82
C GLY A 266 11.27 16.17 31.96
N LYS A 267 11.55 17.29 32.65
CA LYS A 267 10.54 18.34 32.92
C LYS A 267 10.19 19.16 31.67
N GLU A 268 11.12 19.33 30.74
CA GLU A 268 10.89 20.09 29.51
C GLU A 268 10.19 19.24 28.45
N GLU A 269 10.55 17.95 28.37
CA GLU A 269 9.89 16.95 27.52
C GLU A 269 8.43 16.76 27.92
N GLU A 270 8.12 16.73 29.23
CA GLU A 270 6.75 16.67 29.74
C GLU A 270 5.91 17.89 29.30
N LYS A 271 6.48 19.10 29.32
CA LYS A 271 5.79 20.31 28.85
C LYS A 271 5.54 20.26 27.33
N LEU A 272 6.52 19.82 26.56
CA LEU A 272 6.40 19.69 25.10
C LEU A 272 5.33 18.65 24.74
N MET A 273 5.26 17.56 25.48
CA MET A 273 4.25 16.52 25.31
C MET A 273 2.83 17.01 25.62
N ILE A 274 2.65 17.72 26.73
CA ILE A 274 1.34 18.32 27.09
C ILE A 274 0.91 19.32 26.01
N ARG A 275 1.84 20.14 25.49
CA ARG A 275 1.55 21.06 24.38
C ARG A 275 1.14 20.30 23.11
N GLY A 276 1.91 19.31 22.68
CA GLY A 276 1.59 18.52 21.49
C GLY A 276 0.24 17.80 21.58
N LEU A 277 -0.11 17.27 22.75
CA LEU A 277 -1.44 16.70 23.00
C LEU A 277 -2.54 17.76 22.93
N GLY A 278 -2.30 18.95 23.49
CA GLY A 278 -3.20 20.10 23.38
C GLY A 278 -3.44 20.51 21.93
N ASP A 279 -2.39 20.58 21.11
CA ASP A 279 -2.46 20.94 19.69
C ASP A 279 -3.27 19.90 18.89
N ILE A 280 -3.09 18.61 19.17
CA ILE A 280 -3.90 17.53 18.58
C ILE A 280 -5.37 17.65 18.98
N MET A 281 -5.66 17.88 20.26
CA MET A 281 -7.02 18.01 20.77
C MET A 281 -7.76 19.24 20.25
N ASN A 282 -7.04 20.33 19.96
CA ASN A 282 -7.59 21.56 19.41
C ASN A 282 -7.72 21.52 17.88
N ASN A 283 -7.22 20.47 17.22
CA ASN A 283 -7.29 20.34 15.77
C ASN A 283 -8.66 19.80 15.32
N LYS A 284 -9.34 20.50 14.41
CA LYS A 284 -10.66 20.08 13.90
C LYS A 284 -10.64 18.75 13.11
N VAL A 285 -9.53 18.42 12.45
CA VAL A 285 -9.36 17.17 11.67
C VAL A 285 -9.46 15.95 12.57
N PHE A 286 -9.03 16.08 13.83
CA PHE A 286 -9.15 15.03 14.84
C PHE A 286 -10.60 14.55 15.01
N TYR A 287 -11.57 15.47 14.99
CA TYR A 287 -12.99 15.17 15.16
C TYR A 287 -13.68 14.82 13.83
N GLN A 288 -13.24 15.41 12.73
CA GLN A 288 -13.83 15.16 11.40
C GLN A 288 -13.47 13.79 10.83
N HIS A 289 -12.26 13.30 11.12
CA HIS A 289 -11.70 12.10 10.50
C HIS A 289 -11.21 11.07 11.55
N PRO A 290 -12.12 10.41 12.29
CA PRO A 290 -11.73 9.42 13.31
C PRO A 290 -11.00 8.20 12.72
N ASN A 291 -11.28 7.84 11.47
CA ASN A 291 -10.60 6.74 10.79
C ASN A 291 -9.13 7.07 10.47
N LEU A 292 -8.80 8.33 10.22
CA LEU A 292 -7.41 8.77 10.06
C LEU A 292 -6.64 8.60 11.38
N MET A 293 -7.25 8.92 12.53
CA MET A 293 -6.62 8.72 13.85
C MET A 293 -6.33 7.25 14.15
N ARG A 294 -7.24 6.36 13.69
CA ARG A 294 -7.04 4.91 13.79
C ARG A 294 -5.90 4.43 12.88
N ALA A 295 -5.91 4.85 11.60
CA ALA A 295 -4.88 4.48 10.63
C ALA A 295 -3.48 4.97 11.02
N LEU A 296 -3.41 6.16 11.62
CA LEU A 296 -2.18 6.71 12.16
C LEU A 296 -1.71 6.00 13.43
N GLY A 297 -2.51 5.16 14.10
CA GLY A 297 -2.10 4.52 15.37
C GLY A 297 -1.97 5.52 16.51
N MET A 298 -2.77 6.60 16.51
CA MET A 298 -2.65 7.66 17.51
C MET A 298 -2.91 7.15 18.94
N HIS A 299 -3.89 6.25 19.08
CA HIS A 299 -4.20 5.59 20.36
C HIS A 299 -3.03 4.74 20.89
N GLU A 300 -2.29 4.06 20.01
CA GLU A 300 -1.08 3.29 20.37
C GLU A 300 0.00 4.22 20.94
N THR A 301 0.27 5.33 20.24
CA THR A 301 1.23 6.35 20.70
C THR A 301 0.84 6.93 22.07
N VAL A 302 -0.44 7.19 22.32
CA VAL A 302 -0.92 7.70 23.62
C VAL A 302 -0.79 6.65 24.73
N MET A 303 -1.06 5.37 24.43
CA MET A 303 -0.88 4.28 25.39
C MET A 303 0.60 4.12 25.78
N GLU A 304 1.52 4.22 24.83
CA GLU A 304 2.97 4.17 25.09
C GLU A 304 3.43 5.34 25.96
N VAL A 305 2.94 6.56 25.70
CA VAL A 305 3.18 7.72 26.57
C VAL A 305 2.71 7.43 28.00
N MET A 306 1.52 6.89 28.16
CA MET A 306 0.94 6.60 29.47
C MET A 306 1.79 5.59 30.26
N VAL A 307 2.28 4.54 29.60
CA VAL A 307 3.17 3.55 30.21
C VAL A 307 4.51 4.19 30.63
N ASN A 308 5.09 5.04 29.79
CA ASN A 308 6.35 5.72 30.10
C ASN A 308 6.24 6.68 31.30
N VAL A 309 5.09 7.33 31.47
CA VAL A 309 4.83 8.22 32.61
C VAL A 309 4.54 7.43 33.90
N LEU A 310 3.75 6.36 33.82
CA LEU A 310 3.40 5.53 34.97
C LEU A 310 4.55 4.61 35.44
N GLY A 311 5.38 4.14 34.52
CA GLY A 311 6.55 3.29 34.82
C GLY A 311 7.65 4.01 35.59
N GLY A 312 7.72 5.35 35.52
CA GLY A 312 8.58 6.17 36.38
C GLY A 312 8.02 6.41 37.79
N GLY A 313 6.93 5.73 38.14
CA GLY A 313 5.96 6.15 39.14
C GLY A 313 6.21 5.76 40.60
N GLU A 314 7.17 4.89 40.97
CA GLU A 314 7.40 4.64 42.40
C GLU A 314 7.91 5.90 43.15
N SER A 315 8.41 6.91 42.43
CA SER A 315 8.89 8.18 43.02
C SER A 315 8.03 9.43 42.72
N LYS A 316 7.08 9.39 41.77
CA LYS A 316 6.34 10.59 41.30
C LYS A 316 4.84 10.63 41.64
N VAL A 317 4.25 9.54 42.12
CA VAL A 317 2.79 9.45 42.44
C VAL A 317 2.35 10.50 43.48
N LYS A 318 3.26 11.02 44.32
CA LYS A 318 2.91 12.03 45.33
C LYS A 318 2.62 13.44 44.77
N GLN A 319 2.96 13.76 43.52
CA GLN A 319 2.86 15.14 43.03
C GLN A 319 1.59 15.47 42.23
N PHE A 320 0.97 14.49 41.57
CA PHE A 320 -0.28 14.72 40.83
C PHE A 320 -1.53 14.78 41.74
N THR A 321 -1.54 14.02 42.84
CA THR A 321 -2.68 14.02 43.79
C THR A 321 -2.76 15.32 44.60
N LEU A 322 -1.64 16.02 44.82
CA LEU A 322 -1.61 17.29 45.56
C LEU A 322 -2.17 18.49 44.78
N ARG A 323 -2.28 18.41 43.44
CA ARG A 323 -2.91 19.48 42.62
C ARG A 323 -4.44 19.42 42.60
N ARG A 324 -5.05 18.29 43.00
CA ARG A 324 -6.53 18.17 43.12
C ARG A 324 -7.09 18.69 44.45
N GLN A 325 -6.25 19.00 45.44
CA GLN A 325 -6.68 19.56 46.74
C GLN A 325 -6.50 21.09 46.85
N ARG A 326 -6.15 21.78 45.77
CA ARG A 326 -6.14 23.25 45.68
C ARG A 326 -6.92 23.73 44.46
N ILE A 327 -8.19 23.36 44.38
CA ILE A 327 -9.25 24.13 43.73
C ILE A 327 -10.45 24.08 44.66
#